data_AF-A0ABF7REF2-F1
#
_entry.id   AF-A0ABF7REF2-F1
#
_cell.length_a   1.000
_cell.length_b   1.000
_cell.length_c   1.000
_cell.angle_alpha   90.00
_cell.angle_beta   90.00
_cell.angle_gamma   90.00
#
_symmetry.space_group_name_H-M   'P 1'
#
loop_
_entity.id
_entity.type
_entity.pdbx_description
1 polymer ?
#
loop_
_entity_poly.entity_id
_entity_poly.type
_entity_poly.pdbx_seq_one_letter_code
_entity_poly.pdbx_strand_id
1 'polypeptide(L)'
;MKNGRYQEDGIDVWYFNDHLHREDGPACVEPDGTQSWYIHGKLHRTDGPAVIWGDGSQEWWIDGARHREDGPAVLNADGSCSWYLRGKLHRTDGPAVEAASGATAWYQKGQLHREDGPAVEGSDGTREWHLRAIKLSEEEFNRQHPSFNKKKVVEVRSVYDKPVKAVENRILAIRKKFFEEGSTSKGVKPRW
;
A
#
# COMPACT_ATOMS: atom_id res chain seq x y z
N MET A 1 42.76 -6.10 12.91
CA MET A 1 41.78 -5.04 12.64
C MET A 1 41.81 -4.68 11.17
N LYS A 2 40.77 -5.05 10.42
CA LYS A 2 40.57 -4.73 9.02
C LYS A 2 40.04 -3.31 8.89
N ASN A 3 40.68 -2.52 8.02
CA ASN A 3 40.32 -1.15 7.70
C ASN A 3 40.64 -0.90 6.23
N GLY A 4 39.66 -0.41 5.47
CA GLY A 4 39.79 -0.14 4.03
C GLY A 4 39.25 -1.27 3.15
N ARG A 5 39.64 -1.23 1.87
CA ARG A 5 39.21 -2.18 0.83
C ARG A 5 40.07 -3.44 0.85
N TYR A 6 39.42 -4.58 0.70
CA TYR A 6 40.04 -5.89 0.50
C TYR A 6 39.40 -6.54 -0.71
N GLN A 7 40.17 -7.35 -1.43
CA GLN A 7 39.69 -8.09 -2.59
C GLN A 7 40.07 -9.56 -2.41
N GLU A 8 39.09 -10.45 -2.49
CA GLU A 8 39.25 -11.90 -2.33
C GLU A 8 38.30 -12.61 -3.30
N ASP A 9 38.81 -13.51 -4.15
CA ASP A 9 38.02 -14.27 -5.13
C ASP A 9 37.10 -13.42 -6.05
N GLY A 10 37.54 -12.20 -6.37
CA GLY A 10 36.77 -11.27 -7.19
C GLY A 10 35.69 -10.50 -6.44
N ILE A 11 35.57 -10.70 -5.13
CA ILE A 11 34.69 -9.95 -4.23
C ILE A 11 35.47 -8.74 -3.69
N ASP A 12 34.92 -7.55 -3.86
CA ASP A 12 35.43 -6.33 -3.23
C ASP A 12 34.67 -6.04 -1.94
N VAL A 13 35.37 -5.94 -0.82
CA VAL A 13 34.78 -5.65 0.50
C VAL A 13 35.48 -4.47 1.18
N TRP A 14 34.70 -3.65 1.90
CA TRP A 14 35.19 -2.51 2.68
C TRP A 14 34.92 -2.72 4.15
N TYR A 15 35.96 -2.57 4.96
CA TYR A 15 35.88 -2.67 6.41
C TYR A 15 36.22 -1.34 7.10
N PHE A 16 35.55 -1.10 8.23
CA PHE A 16 35.92 -0.13 9.24
C PHE A 16 35.83 -0.80 10.61
N ASN A 17 36.94 -0.84 11.33
CA ASN A 17 37.07 -1.49 12.63
C ASN A 17 36.56 -2.95 12.62
N ASP A 18 37.06 -3.77 11.69
CA ASP A 18 36.65 -5.17 11.49
C ASP A 18 35.19 -5.40 11.05
N HIS A 19 34.39 -4.35 10.89
CA HIS A 19 33.00 -4.44 10.41
C HIS A 19 32.85 -3.98 8.97
N LEU A 20 32.00 -4.63 8.17
CA LEU A 20 31.66 -4.14 6.84
C LEU A 20 31.07 -2.73 6.95
N HIS A 21 31.66 -1.78 6.23
CA HIS A 21 31.27 -0.38 6.34
C HIS A 21 31.73 0.40 5.11
N ARG A 22 30.82 1.20 4.53
CA ARG A 22 31.17 2.23 3.55
C ARG A 22 30.04 3.26 3.44
N GLU A 23 30.37 4.56 3.51
CA GLU A 23 29.37 5.64 3.40
C GLU A 23 29.05 6.00 1.93
N ASP A 24 30.06 5.98 1.05
CA ASP A 24 29.93 6.49 -0.33
C ASP A 24 29.71 5.40 -1.39
N GLY A 25 29.27 4.20 -1.00
CA GLY A 25 29.07 3.11 -1.95
C GLY A 25 28.83 1.75 -1.30
N PRO A 26 28.73 0.68 -2.11
CA PRO A 26 28.55 -0.66 -1.58
C PRO A 26 29.79 -1.09 -0.79
N ALA A 27 29.56 -1.64 0.41
CA ALA A 27 30.60 -2.21 1.24
C ALA A 27 30.96 -3.65 0.82
N CYS A 28 30.15 -4.28 -0.02
CA CYS A 28 30.45 -5.55 -0.67
C CYS A 28 29.99 -5.49 -2.14
N VAL A 29 30.85 -5.93 -3.07
CA VAL A 29 30.53 -6.10 -4.49
C VAL A 29 31.00 -7.48 -4.93
N GLU A 30 30.09 -8.31 -5.42
CA GLU A 30 30.35 -9.68 -5.83
C GLU A 30 30.52 -9.79 -7.37
N PRO A 31 31.17 -10.88 -7.87
CA PRO A 31 31.40 -11.07 -9.31
C PRO A 31 30.15 -11.14 -10.18
N ASP A 32 28.99 -11.53 -9.62
CA ASP A 32 27.71 -11.58 -10.32
C ASP A 32 27.04 -10.20 -10.46
N GLY A 33 27.66 -9.15 -9.91
CA GLY A 33 27.14 -7.79 -9.88
C GLY A 33 26.33 -7.45 -8.63
N THR A 34 26.16 -8.40 -7.70
CA THR A 34 25.49 -8.16 -6.43
C THR A 34 26.24 -7.10 -5.61
N GLN A 35 25.49 -6.12 -5.10
CA GLN A 35 26.02 -4.99 -4.33
C GLN A 35 25.26 -4.88 -3.01
N SER A 36 26.01 -4.75 -1.91
CA SER A 36 25.43 -4.60 -0.57
C SER A 36 26.05 -3.44 0.19
N TRP A 37 25.21 -2.62 0.81
CA TRP A 37 25.57 -1.43 1.59
C TRP A 37 25.51 -1.74 3.07
N TYR A 38 26.63 -1.52 3.75
CA TYR A 38 26.75 -1.75 5.19
C TYR A 38 27.26 -0.50 5.89
N ILE A 39 26.71 -0.27 7.09
CA ILE A 39 27.24 0.68 8.07
C ILE A 39 27.43 -0.08 9.38
N HIS A 40 28.68 -0.13 9.86
CA HIS A 40 29.07 -0.81 11.11
C HIS A 40 28.58 -2.28 11.17
N GLY A 41 28.71 -3.00 10.06
CA GLY A 41 28.37 -4.41 9.96
C GLY A 41 26.89 -4.71 9.78
N LYS A 42 26.04 -3.69 9.67
CA LYS A 42 24.60 -3.85 9.42
C LYS A 42 24.22 -3.33 8.05
N LEU A 43 23.35 -4.06 7.35
CA LEU A 43 22.75 -3.57 6.11
C LEU A 43 22.02 -2.25 6.36
N HIS A 44 22.41 -1.21 5.63
CA HIS A 44 21.89 0.13 5.84
C HIS A 44 22.06 0.99 4.59
N ARG A 45 20.96 1.59 4.13
CA ARG A 45 20.97 2.64 3.10
C ARG A 45 19.68 3.46 3.15
N THR A 46 19.78 4.79 3.14
CA THR A 46 18.62 5.70 3.25
C THR A 46 18.09 6.20 1.91
N ASP A 47 18.89 6.16 0.86
CA ASP A 47 18.60 6.77 -0.45
C ASP A 47 18.30 5.74 -1.56
N GLY A 48 18.27 4.45 -1.22
CA GLY A 48 18.11 3.37 -2.18
C GLY A 48 18.11 1.99 -1.53
N PRO A 49 18.09 0.91 -2.34
CA PRO A 49 18.19 -0.44 -1.83
C PRO A 49 19.57 -0.69 -1.20
N ALA A 50 19.57 -1.27 0.00
CA ALA A 50 20.78 -1.68 0.70
C ALA A 50 21.35 -3.00 0.16
N VAL A 51 20.57 -3.74 -0.64
CA VAL A 51 21.04 -4.89 -1.42
C VAL A 51 20.45 -4.80 -2.83
N ILE A 52 21.30 -4.91 -3.84
CA ILE A 52 20.92 -5.09 -5.25
C ILE A 52 21.55 -6.40 -5.69
N TRP A 53 20.74 -7.38 -6.02
CA TRP A 53 21.17 -8.71 -6.45
C TRP A 53 21.52 -8.71 -7.94
N GLY A 54 22.40 -9.63 -8.36
CA GLY A 54 22.80 -9.79 -9.77
C GLY A 54 21.64 -10.13 -10.71
N ASP A 55 20.54 -10.69 -10.20
CA ASP A 55 19.31 -10.95 -10.95
C ASP A 55 18.37 -9.73 -11.07
N GLY A 56 18.74 -8.61 -10.44
CA GLY A 56 17.96 -7.37 -10.41
C GLY A 56 17.02 -7.24 -9.21
N SER A 57 16.92 -8.25 -8.34
CA SER A 57 16.16 -8.15 -7.09
C SER A 57 16.74 -7.07 -6.17
N GLN A 58 15.91 -6.44 -5.35
CA GLN A 58 16.29 -5.30 -4.50
C GLN A 58 15.70 -5.41 -3.11
N GLU A 59 16.51 -5.05 -2.10
CA GLU A 59 16.07 -5.00 -0.71
C GLU A 59 16.47 -3.69 -0.02
N TRP A 60 15.54 -3.14 0.76
CA TRP A 60 15.73 -1.92 1.53
C TRP A 60 15.89 -2.25 3.00
N TRP A 61 17.01 -1.81 3.56
CA TRP A 61 17.39 -2.06 4.95
C TRP A 61 17.84 -0.77 5.62
N ILE A 62 17.40 -0.58 6.86
CA ILE A 62 17.85 0.49 7.75
C ILE A 62 18.27 -0.15 9.06
N ASP A 63 19.54 0.03 9.44
CA ASP A 63 20.12 -0.45 10.70
C ASP A 63 19.91 -1.96 10.91
N GLY A 64 20.06 -2.74 9.84
CA GLY A 64 19.92 -4.20 9.87
C GLY A 64 18.47 -4.70 9.92
N ALA A 65 17.48 -3.84 9.70
CA ALA A 65 16.08 -4.23 9.58
C ALA A 65 15.48 -3.81 8.23
N ARG A 66 14.76 -4.73 7.57
CA ARG A 66 14.00 -4.40 6.35
C ARG A 66 13.03 -3.26 6.61
N HIS A 67 13.10 -2.21 5.79
CA HIS A 67 12.33 -0.99 6.03
C HIS A 67 12.19 -0.17 4.76
N ARG A 68 10.95 0.22 4.43
CA ARG A 68 10.66 1.23 3.41
C ARG A 68 9.26 1.82 3.64
N GLU A 69 9.13 3.15 3.58
CA GLU A 69 7.86 3.84 3.80
C GLU A 69 7.02 3.96 2.50
N ASP A 70 7.68 4.22 1.37
CA ASP A 70 7.00 4.56 0.11
C ASP A 70 6.91 3.40 -0.91
N GLY A 71 7.15 2.15 -0.48
CA GLY A 71 7.15 1.01 -1.39
C GLY A 71 7.54 -0.31 -0.73
N PRO A 72 7.68 -1.39 -1.53
CA PRO A 72 8.10 -2.67 -1.00
C PRO A 72 9.55 -2.61 -0.54
N ALA A 73 9.82 -3.19 0.62
CA ALA A 73 11.19 -3.32 1.14
C ALA A 73 11.92 -4.54 0.55
N VAL A 74 11.21 -5.41 -0.15
CA VAL A 74 11.77 -6.52 -0.95
C VAL A 74 11.05 -6.53 -2.28
N LEU A 75 11.81 -6.49 -3.38
CA LEU A 75 11.32 -6.62 -4.75
C LEU A 75 12.15 -7.70 -5.44
N ASN A 76 11.52 -8.82 -5.81
CA ASN A 76 12.20 -9.94 -6.44
C ASN A 76 12.12 -9.85 -7.97
N ALA A 77 13.05 -10.50 -8.66
CA ALA A 77 13.11 -10.54 -10.13
C ALA A 77 11.87 -11.20 -10.77
N ASP A 78 11.18 -12.08 -10.06
CA ASP A 78 9.92 -12.71 -10.50
C ASP A 78 8.70 -11.77 -10.40
N GLY A 79 8.89 -10.54 -9.93
CA GLY A 79 7.84 -9.54 -9.72
C GLY A 79 7.13 -9.65 -8.37
N SER A 80 7.43 -10.67 -7.56
CA SER A 80 6.92 -10.74 -6.19
C SER A 80 7.56 -9.65 -5.32
N CYS A 81 6.80 -9.16 -4.35
CA CYS A 81 7.27 -8.11 -3.46
C CYS A 81 6.66 -8.19 -2.07
N SER A 82 7.33 -7.53 -1.12
CA SER A 82 6.90 -7.50 0.27
C SER A 82 7.23 -6.18 0.94
N TRP A 83 6.28 -5.68 1.73
CA TRP A 83 6.38 -4.40 2.44
C TRP A 83 6.77 -4.65 3.89
N TYR A 84 7.83 -3.97 4.33
CA TYR A 84 8.32 -4.04 5.71
C TYR A 84 8.48 -2.64 6.29
N LEU A 85 8.07 -2.49 7.54
CA LEU A 85 8.45 -1.37 8.39
C LEU A 85 9.14 -1.88 9.64
N ARG A 86 10.39 -1.46 9.83
CA ARG A 86 11.22 -1.78 11.02
C ARG A 86 11.31 -3.30 11.25
N GLY A 87 11.57 -4.04 10.18
CA GLY A 87 11.75 -5.49 10.19
C GLY A 87 10.46 -6.30 10.26
N LYS A 88 9.28 -5.66 10.22
CA LYS A 88 7.97 -6.34 10.30
C LYS A 88 7.17 -6.13 9.04
N LEU A 89 6.56 -7.20 8.52
CA LEU A 89 5.58 -7.11 7.43
C LEU A 89 4.49 -6.10 7.81
N HIS A 90 4.30 -5.10 6.96
CA HIS A 90 3.39 -4.00 7.26
C HIS A 90 2.97 -3.27 5.99
N ARG A 91 1.66 -3.14 5.78
CA ARG A 91 1.08 -2.22 4.81
C ARG A 91 -0.34 -1.85 5.22
N THR A 92 -0.75 -0.60 5.01
CA THR A 92 -2.09 -0.11 5.40
C THR A 92 -3.08 -0.01 4.25
N ASP A 93 -2.59 0.09 3.02
CA ASP A 93 -3.38 0.38 1.82
C ASP A 93 -3.45 -0.79 0.82
N GLY A 94 -2.90 -1.95 1.19
CA GLY A 94 -2.82 -3.11 0.32
C GLY A 94 -2.20 -4.32 1.02
N PRO A 95 -1.98 -5.42 0.30
CA PRO A 95 -1.33 -6.60 0.85
C PRO A 95 0.15 -6.29 1.14
N ALA A 96 0.63 -6.74 2.29
CA ALA A 96 2.04 -6.59 2.65
C ALA A 96 2.92 -7.64 1.95
N VAL A 97 2.33 -8.65 1.31
CA VAL A 97 3.00 -9.64 0.48
C VAL A 97 2.19 -9.82 -0.80
N GLU A 98 2.86 -9.71 -1.95
CA GLU A 98 2.32 -10.01 -3.27
C GLU A 98 3.25 -11.04 -3.92
N ALA A 99 2.79 -12.28 -4.08
CA ALA A 99 3.55 -13.35 -4.70
C ALA A 99 3.41 -13.33 -6.23
N ALA A 100 4.41 -13.84 -6.95
CA ALA A 100 4.37 -13.92 -8.41
C ALA A 100 3.22 -14.82 -8.92
N SER A 101 2.73 -15.75 -8.10
CA SER A 101 1.55 -16.57 -8.40
C SER A 101 0.23 -15.79 -8.37
N GLY A 102 0.23 -14.54 -7.89
CA GLY A 102 -0.97 -13.75 -7.62
C GLY A 102 -1.53 -13.95 -6.21
N ALA A 103 -0.92 -14.81 -5.39
CA ALA A 103 -1.30 -14.92 -3.98
C ALA A 103 -0.92 -13.63 -3.22
N THR A 104 -1.79 -13.20 -2.31
CA THR A 104 -1.61 -11.96 -1.55
C THR A 104 -1.91 -12.17 -0.06
N ALA A 105 -1.19 -11.44 0.79
CA ALA A 105 -1.44 -11.47 2.23
C ALA A 105 -1.28 -10.09 2.87
N TRP A 106 -2.22 -9.76 3.76
CA TRP A 106 -2.28 -8.48 4.46
C TRP A 106 -1.69 -8.60 5.86
N TYR A 107 -0.71 -7.76 6.16
CA TYR A 107 -0.08 -7.69 7.47
C TYR A 107 -0.04 -6.26 7.99
N GLN A 108 -0.27 -6.11 9.29
CA GLN A 108 0.03 -4.90 10.03
C GLN A 108 0.88 -5.22 11.26
N LYS A 109 2.03 -4.53 11.37
CA LYS A 109 2.97 -4.68 12.49
C LYS A 109 3.42 -6.13 12.69
N GLY A 110 3.59 -6.88 11.59
CA GLY A 110 4.03 -8.27 11.57
C GLY A 110 2.92 -9.28 11.82
N GLN A 111 1.66 -8.87 11.90
CA GLN A 111 0.52 -9.74 12.18
C GLN A 111 -0.45 -9.76 11.00
N LEU A 112 -0.94 -10.95 10.63
CA LEU A 112 -2.02 -11.08 9.64
C LEU A 112 -3.23 -10.27 10.10
N HIS A 113 -3.71 -9.40 9.22
CA HIS A 113 -4.79 -8.48 9.54
C HIS A 113 -5.42 -7.89 8.27
N ARG A 114 -6.75 -7.94 8.18
CA ARG A 114 -7.54 -7.16 7.22
C ARG A 114 -8.95 -6.93 7.77
N GLU A 115 -9.48 -5.71 7.62
CA GLU A 115 -10.80 -5.33 8.17
C GLU A 115 -11.96 -5.53 7.17
N ASP A 116 -11.65 -5.58 5.87
CA ASP A 116 -12.66 -5.56 4.79
C ASP A 116 -12.64 -6.82 3.91
N GLY A 117 -12.02 -7.91 4.35
CA GLY A 117 -11.92 -9.14 3.57
C GLY A 117 -10.96 -10.17 4.17
N PRO A 118 -10.63 -11.23 3.41
CA PRO A 118 -9.68 -12.24 3.87
C PRO A 118 -8.27 -11.64 3.95
N ALA A 119 -7.57 -11.89 5.05
CA ALA A 119 -6.18 -11.48 5.24
C ALA A 119 -5.20 -12.29 4.40
N VAL A 120 -5.60 -13.43 3.86
CA VAL A 120 -4.82 -14.25 2.92
C VAL A 120 -5.71 -14.63 1.75
N GLU A 121 -5.22 -14.41 0.53
CA GLU A 121 -5.83 -14.85 -0.73
C GLU A 121 -4.81 -15.68 -1.51
N GLY A 122 -5.05 -16.99 -1.60
CA GLY A 122 -4.22 -17.91 -2.37
C GLY A 122 -4.54 -17.88 -3.86
N SER A 123 -3.56 -18.20 -4.70
CA SER A 123 -3.74 -18.33 -6.16
C SER A 123 -4.66 -19.49 -6.55
N ASP A 124 -4.85 -20.45 -5.63
CA ASP A 124 -5.79 -21.58 -5.74
C ASP A 124 -7.23 -21.22 -5.32
N GLY A 125 -7.47 -19.98 -4.91
CA GLY A 125 -8.75 -19.52 -4.39
C GLY A 125 -8.93 -19.67 -2.87
N THR A 126 -7.90 -20.15 -2.15
CA THR A 126 -7.92 -20.22 -0.69
C THR A 126 -8.10 -18.82 -0.09
N ARG A 127 -8.93 -18.71 0.95
CA ARG A 127 -9.19 -17.46 1.67
C ARG A 127 -9.14 -17.69 3.17
N GLU A 128 -8.36 -16.88 3.87
CA GLU A 128 -8.30 -16.92 5.34
C GLU A 128 -8.57 -15.54 5.94
N TRP A 129 -9.41 -15.47 6.96
CA TRP A 129 -9.76 -14.22 7.64
C TRP A 129 -8.96 -14.11 8.94
N HIS A 130 -8.26 -12.99 9.09
CA HIS A 130 -7.53 -12.68 10.31
C HIS A 130 -7.75 -11.22 10.69
N LEU A 131 -8.01 -11.00 11.98
CA LEU A 131 -8.10 -9.67 12.57
C LEU A 131 -7.14 -9.59 13.75
N ARG A 132 -6.05 -8.82 13.60
CA ARG A 132 -5.05 -8.60 14.66
C ARG A 132 -4.47 -9.92 15.18
N ALA A 133 -3.99 -10.76 14.24
CA ALA A 133 -3.50 -12.12 14.47
C ALA A 133 -4.53 -13.18 14.89
N ILE A 134 -5.78 -12.82 15.17
CA ILE A 134 -6.83 -13.81 15.50
C ILE A 134 -7.40 -14.36 14.19
N LYS A 135 -7.26 -15.68 13.98
CA LYS A 135 -7.91 -16.38 12.87
C LYS A 135 -9.40 -16.51 13.16
N LEU A 136 -10.22 -16.18 12.17
CA LEU A 136 -11.68 -16.26 12.24
C LEU A 136 -12.18 -17.16 11.13
N SER A 137 -13.30 -17.83 11.36
CA SER A 137 -14.10 -18.38 10.26
C SER A 137 -14.74 -17.22 9.47
N GLU A 138 -15.07 -17.47 8.20
CA GLU A 138 -15.77 -16.50 7.37
C GLU A 138 -17.10 -16.07 8.00
N GLU A 139 -17.84 -16.99 8.63
CA GLU A 139 -19.11 -16.70 9.31
C GLU A 139 -18.93 -15.78 10.52
N GLU A 140 -17.92 -16.04 11.36
CA GLU A 140 -17.60 -15.20 12.52
C GLU A 140 -17.16 -13.80 12.09
N PHE A 141 -16.33 -13.72 11.04
CA PHE A 141 -15.91 -12.46 10.46
C PHE A 141 -17.11 -11.65 9.95
N ASN A 142 -17.99 -12.28 9.15
CA ASN A 142 -19.19 -11.63 8.61
C ASN A 142 -20.18 -11.20 9.71
N ARG A 143 -20.19 -11.88 10.86
CA ARG A 143 -21.02 -11.51 12.02
C ARG A 143 -20.48 -10.29 12.76
N GLN A 144 -19.17 -10.20 12.93
CA GLN A 144 -18.49 -9.09 13.62
C GLN A 144 -18.34 -7.85 12.71
N HIS A 145 -18.17 -8.08 11.41
CA HIS A 145 -18.00 -7.08 10.37
C HIS A 145 -19.09 -7.27 9.32
N PRO A 146 -20.35 -6.89 9.61
CA PRO A 146 -21.43 -7.02 8.65
C PRO A 146 -21.06 -6.28 7.38
N SER A 147 -20.95 -7.03 6.29
CA SER A 147 -20.63 -6.49 4.97
C SER A 147 -21.54 -5.31 4.66
N PHE A 148 -20.95 -4.31 4.00
CA PHE A 148 -21.66 -3.09 3.62
C PHE A 148 -22.97 -3.43 2.87
N ASN A 149 -24.10 -3.27 3.56
CA ASN A 149 -25.39 -3.64 3.00
C ASN A 149 -25.84 -2.57 2.01
N LYS A 150 -25.59 -2.82 0.71
CA LYS A 150 -26.02 -1.95 -0.39
C LYS A 150 -27.52 -1.59 -0.33
N LYS A 151 -28.39 -2.49 0.14
CA LYS A 151 -29.84 -2.20 0.29
C LYS A 151 -30.09 -1.15 1.36
N LYS A 152 -29.36 -1.20 2.48
CA LYS A 152 -29.46 -0.22 3.58
C LYS A 152 -29.03 1.18 3.10
N VAL A 153 -28.05 1.25 2.21
CA VAL A 153 -27.58 2.52 1.61
C VAL A 153 -28.61 3.08 0.64
N VAL A 154 -29.23 2.24 -0.20
CA VAL A 154 -30.32 2.65 -1.09
C VAL A 154 -31.53 3.14 -0.29
N GLU A 155 -31.86 2.47 0.81
CA GLU A 155 -32.93 2.87 1.71
C GLU A 155 -32.63 4.23 2.34
N VAL A 156 -31.47 4.41 2.97
CA VAL A 156 -31.02 5.70 3.54
C VAL A 156 -31.03 6.80 2.48
N ARG A 157 -30.50 6.54 1.28
CA ARG A 157 -30.49 7.50 0.16
C ARG A 157 -31.90 7.87 -0.28
N SER A 158 -32.83 6.92 -0.33
CA SER A 158 -34.24 7.18 -0.67
C SER A 158 -34.95 8.07 0.36
N VAL A 159 -34.52 8.08 1.62
CA VAL A 159 -35.06 8.97 2.65
C VAL A 159 -34.67 10.42 2.38
N TYR A 160 -33.43 10.67 1.97
CA TYR A 160 -32.93 12.02 1.67
C TYR A 160 -33.35 12.54 0.28
N ASP A 161 -33.51 11.66 -0.71
CA ASP A 161 -33.90 12.05 -2.07
C ASP A 161 -35.36 12.56 -2.17
N LYS A 162 -36.25 12.10 -1.27
CA LYS A 162 -37.67 12.49 -1.23
C LYS A 162 -37.88 14.01 -1.01
N PRO A 163 -37.34 14.62 0.07
CA PRO A 163 -37.48 16.06 0.28
C PRO A 163 -36.76 16.89 -0.78
N VAL A 164 -35.61 16.42 -1.31
CA VAL A 164 -34.88 17.11 -2.39
C VAL A 164 -35.72 17.20 -3.67
N LYS A 165 -36.30 16.09 -4.13
CA LYS A 165 -37.19 16.08 -5.30
C LYS A 165 -38.44 16.96 -5.10
N ALA A 166 -38.97 17.02 -3.88
CA ALA A 166 -40.10 17.89 -3.57
C ALA A 166 -39.76 19.38 -3.72
N VAL A 167 -38.55 19.79 -3.32
CA VAL A 167 -38.04 21.15 -3.50
C VAL A 167 -37.76 21.45 -4.97
N GLU A 168 -37.09 20.54 -5.69
CA GLU A 168 -36.82 20.67 -7.13
C GLU A 168 -38.12 20.83 -7.94
N ASN A 169 -39.13 20.01 -7.65
CA ASN A 169 -40.44 20.10 -8.30
C ASN A 169 -41.15 21.43 -8.00
N ARG A 170 -41.03 21.96 -6.77
CA ARG A 170 -41.54 23.29 -6.44
C ARG A 170 -40.83 24.38 -7.23
N ILE A 171 -39.51 24.33 -7.34
CA ILE A 171 -38.71 25.28 -8.13
C ILE A 171 -39.12 25.22 -9.61
N LEU A 172 -39.27 24.01 -10.16
CA LEU A 172 -39.71 23.82 -11.55
C LEU A 172 -41.13 24.35 -11.78
N ALA A 173 -42.06 24.11 -10.85
CA ALA A 173 -43.41 24.64 -10.94
C ALA A 173 -43.45 26.17 -10.87
N ILE A 174 -42.63 26.78 -10.00
CA ILE A 174 -42.47 28.23 -9.92
C ILE A 174 -41.93 28.77 -11.24
N ARG A 175 -40.84 28.20 -11.78
CA ARG A 175 -40.29 28.59 -13.09
C ARG A 175 -41.34 28.49 -14.20
N LYS A 176 -42.08 27.39 -14.26
CA LYS A 176 -43.13 27.19 -15.27
C LYS A 176 -44.21 28.26 -15.19
N LYS A 177 -44.69 28.61 -13.99
CA LYS A 177 -45.65 29.71 -13.79
C LYS A 177 -45.08 31.06 -14.24
N PHE A 178 -43.84 31.39 -13.87
CA PHE A 178 -43.20 32.63 -14.30
C PHE A 178 -43.02 32.74 -15.82
N PHE A 179 -42.78 31.63 -16.52
CA PHE A 179 -42.63 31.61 -17.98
C PHE A 179 -43.96 31.49 -18.75
N GLU A 180 -45.00 30.88 -18.17
CA GLU A 180 -46.34 30.78 -18.78
C GLU A 180 -47.21 32.03 -18.53
N GLU A 181 -47.10 32.69 -17.37
CA GLU A 181 -47.83 33.92 -17.04
C GLU A 181 -47.11 35.20 -17.53
N GLY A 182 -45.83 35.11 -17.91
CA GLY A 182 -45.02 36.23 -18.43
C GLY A 182 -45.27 36.60 -19.90
N SER A 183 -46.15 35.89 -20.61
CA SER A 183 -46.50 36.18 -22.02
C SER A 183 -47.29 37.49 -22.22
N THR A 184 -47.63 38.21 -21.13
CA THR A 184 -48.34 39.49 -21.20
C THR A 184 -47.74 40.60 -20.31
N SER A 185 -46.43 40.83 -20.31
CA SER A 185 -45.96 42.22 -20.17
C SER A 185 -44.56 42.49 -20.73
N LYS A 186 -44.48 43.64 -21.41
CA LYS A 186 -43.37 44.22 -22.17
C LYS A 186 -42.00 44.07 -21.50
N GLY A 187 -41.03 43.66 -22.31
CA GLY A 187 -39.66 43.43 -21.91
C GLY A 187 -38.94 44.66 -21.35
N VAL A 188 -38.07 44.38 -20.38
CA VAL A 188 -36.99 45.26 -19.96
C VAL A 188 -35.69 44.54 -20.32
N LYS A 189 -34.94 45.10 -21.27
CA LYS A 189 -33.59 44.64 -21.59
C LYS A 189 -32.65 45.03 -20.44
N PRO A 190 -31.82 44.12 -19.89
CA PRO A 190 -30.77 44.51 -18.98
C PRO A 190 -29.72 45.34 -19.75
N ARG A 191 -29.39 46.51 -19.22
CA ARG A 191 -28.19 47.26 -19.59
C ARG A 191 -27.11 46.95 -18.57
N TRP A 192 -26.00 46.43 -19.08
CA TRP A 192 -24.71 46.09 -18.46
C TRP A 192 -24.69 44.85 -17.58
#